data_AF-A0A7C6GLD7-F1
#
_entry.id   AF-A0A7C6GLD7-F1
#
_cell.length_a   1.000
_cell.length_b   1.000
_cell.length_c   1.000
_cell.angle_alpha   90.00
_cell.angle_beta   90.00
_cell.angle_gamma   90.00
#
_symmetry.space_group_name_H-M   'P 1'
#
loop_
_entity.id
_entity.type
_entity.pdbx_description
1 polymer ?
#
loop_
_entity_poly.entity_id
_entity_poly.type
_entity_poly.pdbx_seq_one_letter_code
_entity_poly.pdbx_strand_id
1 'polypeptide(L)'
;MRKSDILPNALAYLVYIILACLTSTVASAFLAFILNKTVGLEYPVRAAIVAISSAVICGIILYTLAYRDGYRTAEYRYRDIAYPLTIAVIAHYLISLALSFSPVVSGGVRYLAGLISLGKDFTANSSAKDIGFPACSGAFMIYFCIYAGVITSAYYMGYKKRRADRTELTGGQSG
;
A
#
# COMPACT_ATOMS: atom_id res chain seq x y z
N MET A 1 -5.19 17.48 -16.42
CA MET A 1 -4.04 17.86 -15.58
C MET A 1 -3.05 18.71 -16.38
N ARG A 2 -2.52 19.81 -15.84
CA ARG A 2 -1.37 20.49 -16.46
C ARG A 2 -0.14 19.61 -16.17
N LYS A 3 0.86 19.57 -17.07
CA LYS A 3 2.10 18.80 -16.85
C LYS A 3 2.79 19.14 -15.51
N SER A 4 2.56 20.35 -14.98
CA SER A 4 3.07 20.84 -13.69
C SER A 4 2.61 20.03 -12.48
N ASP A 5 1.46 19.33 -12.55
CA ASP A 5 0.82 18.77 -11.36
C ASP A 5 1.18 17.27 -11.17
N ILE A 6 1.88 16.65 -12.13
CA ILE A 6 2.27 15.24 -12.07
C ILE A 6 3.25 14.97 -10.91
N LEU A 7 4.29 15.80 -10.78
CA LEU A 7 5.37 15.59 -9.83
C LEU A 7 4.91 15.80 -8.36
N PRO A 8 4.16 16.88 -8.02
CA PRO A 8 3.59 17.03 -6.68
C PRO A 8 2.66 15.88 -6.29
N ASN A 9 1.82 15.40 -7.21
CA ASN A 9 0.93 14.27 -6.96
C ASN A 9 1.73 12.97 -6.75
N ALA A 10 2.79 12.74 -7.53
CA ALA A 10 3.66 11.58 -7.35
C ALA A 10 4.35 11.61 -5.98
N LEU A 11 4.83 12.78 -5.55
CA LEU A 11 5.42 12.95 -4.24
C LEU A 11 4.40 12.70 -3.11
N ALA A 12 3.17 13.18 -3.26
CA ALA A 12 2.10 12.91 -2.31
C ALA A 12 1.82 11.40 -2.18
N TYR A 13 1.67 10.70 -3.31
CA TYR A 13 1.49 9.24 -3.29
C TYR A 13 2.68 8.51 -2.66
N LEU A 14 3.92 8.94 -2.95
CA LEU A 14 5.11 8.36 -2.34
C LEU A 14 5.08 8.51 -0.80
N VAL A 15 4.76 9.70 -0.30
CA VAL A 15 4.61 9.96 1.13
C VAL A 15 3.50 9.11 1.73
N TYR A 16 2.35 9.00 1.07
CA TYR A 16 1.23 8.17 1.53
C TYR A 16 1.61 6.69 1.62
N ILE A 17 2.34 6.17 0.64
CA ILE A 17 2.82 4.78 0.64
C ILE A 17 3.81 4.55 1.78
N ILE A 18 4.79 5.44 1.98
CA ILE A 18 5.78 5.30 3.06
C ILE A 18 5.11 5.37 4.43
N LEU A 19 4.21 6.33 4.64
CA LEU A 19 3.46 6.44 5.90
C LEU A 19 2.58 5.21 6.14
N ALA A 20 1.90 4.71 5.10
CA ALA A 20 1.12 3.49 5.19
C ALA A 20 2.00 2.29 5.58
N CYS A 21 3.19 2.15 4.99
CA CYS A 21 4.15 1.09 5.35
C CYS A 21 4.64 1.22 6.80
N LEU A 22 4.94 2.43 7.25
CA LEU A 22 5.37 2.69 8.62
C LEU A 22 4.27 2.30 9.62
N THR A 23 3.05 2.82 9.42
CA THR A 23 1.90 2.53 10.28
C THR A 23 1.55 1.05 10.27
N SER A 24 1.56 0.42 9.10
CA SER A 24 1.24 -1.01 8.98
C SER A 24 2.30 -1.86 9.65
N THR A 25 3.58 -1.50 9.60
CA THR A 25 4.65 -2.23 10.29
C THR A 25 4.43 -2.27 11.79
N VAL A 26 4.16 -1.11 12.41
CA VAL A 26 3.92 -1.01 13.85
C VAL A 26 2.68 -1.81 14.25
N ALA A 27 1.57 -1.61 13.54
CA ALA A 27 0.31 -2.27 13.86
C ALA A 27 0.36 -3.80 13.62
N SER A 28 1.02 -4.23 12.54
CA SER A 28 1.19 -5.66 12.23
C SER A 28 2.09 -6.36 13.24
N ALA A 29 3.19 -5.71 13.65
CA ALA A 29 4.09 -6.25 14.67
C ALA A 29 3.36 -6.39 16.02
N PHE A 30 2.54 -5.40 16.39
CA PHE A 30 1.74 -5.46 17.61
C PHE A 30 0.69 -6.58 17.56
N LEU A 31 0.00 -6.74 16.43
CA LEU A 31 -0.95 -7.85 16.23
C LEU A 31 -0.27 -9.22 16.35
N ALA A 32 0.85 -9.41 15.66
CA ALA A 32 1.61 -10.66 15.72
C ALA A 32 2.15 -10.93 17.13
N PHE A 33 2.53 -9.89 17.87
CA PHE A 33 2.96 -10.00 19.27
C PHE A 33 1.83 -10.53 20.17
N ILE A 34 0.62 -9.96 20.08
CA ILE A 34 -0.54 -10.41 20.86
C ILE A 34 -0.89 -11.88 20.55
N LEU A 35 -0.94 -12.23 19.27
CA LEU A 35 -1.27 -13.59 18.83
C LEU A 35 -0.21 -14.61 19.27
N ASN A 36 1.07 -14.22 19.21
CA ASN A 36 2.15 -15.07 19.70
C ASN A 36 2.06 -15.31 21.22
N LYS A 37 1.68 -14.30 21.99
CA LYS A 37 1.50 -14.43 23.44
C LYS A 37 0.33 -15.30 23.85
N THR A 38 -0.67 -15.45 22.99
CA THR A 38 -1.88 -16.25 23.25
C THR A 38 -1.76 -17.69 22.77
N VAL A 39 -1.17 -17.93 21.60
CA VAL A 39 -1.19 -19.26 20.95
C VAL A 39 0.20 -19.89 20.78
N GLY A 40 1.29 -19.14 20.96
CA GLY A 40 2.65 -19.66 20.81
C GLY A 40 2.97 -20.05 19.36
N LEU A 41 3.13 -19.05 18.48
CA LEU A 41 3.25 -19.26 17.04
C LEU A 41 4.70 -19.44 16.58
N GLU A 42 4.91 -20.38 15.66
CA GLU A 42 6.16 -20.52 14.91
C GLU A 42 6.47 -19.25 14.10
N TYR A 43 7.75 -19.00 13.81
CA TYR A 43 8.15 -17.78 13.12
C TYR A 43 7.52 -17.61 11.73
N PRO A 44 7.47 -18.63 10.84
CA PRO A 44 6.82 -18.49 9.53
C PRO A 44 5.35 -18.09 9.64
N VAL A 45 4.62 -18.61 10.64
CA VAL A 45 3.21 -18.24 10.86
C VAL A 45 3.10 -16.78 11.29
N ARG A 46 3.97 -16.31 12.19
CA ARG A 46 4.03 -14.89 12.59
C ARG A 46 4.36 -13.99 11.41
N ALA A 47 5.32 -14.39 10.58
CA ALA A 47 5.67 -13.67 9.37
C ALA A 47 4.49 -13.57 8.39
N ALA A 48 3.71 -14.64 8.24
CA ALA A 48 2.53 -14.66 7.37
C ALA A 48 1.46 -13.70 7.88
N ILE A 49 1.21 -13.69 9.20
CA ILE A 49 0.31 -12.73 9.84
C ILE A 49 0.79 -11.30 9.56
N VAL A 50 2.07 -11.00 9.78
CA VAL A 50 2.62 -9.66 9.54
C VAL A 50 2.50 -9.25 8.08
N ALA A 51 2.78 -10.15 7.14
CA ALA A 51 2.63 -9.87 5.72
C ALA A 51 1.17 -9.55 5.37
N ILE A 52 0.23 -10.42 5.74
CA ILE A 52 -1.19 -10.26 5.41
C ILE A 52 -1.76 -9.00 6.08
N SER A 53 -1.52 -8.81 7.38
CA SER A 53 -2.03 -7.63 8.09
C SER A 53 -1.40 -6.35 7.56
N SER A 54 -0.12 -6.36 7.18
CA SER A 54 0.52 -5.18 6.59
C SER A 54 -0.14 -4.78 5.29
N ALA A 55 -0.42 -5.74 4.39
CA ALA A 55 -1.13 -5.48 3.15
C ALA A 55 -2.54 -4.91 3.39
N VAL A 56 -3.30 -5.47 4.33
CA VAL A 56 -4.64 -5.00 4.69
C VAL A 56 -4.62 -3.59 5.27
N ILE A 57 -3.75 -3.33 6.25
CA ILE A 57 -3.66 -2.03 6.92
C ILE A 57 -3.19 -0.95 5.95
N CYS A 58 -2.16 -1.21 5.14
CA CYS A 58 -1.76 -0.31 4.07
C CYS A 58 -2.90 -0.05 3.09
N GLY A 59 -3.61 -1.11 2.68
CA GLY A 59 -4.77 -1.02 1.81
C GLY A 59 -5.84 -0.07 2.37
N ILE A 60 -6.21 -0.19 3.64
CA ILE A 60 -7.20 0.69 4.28
C ILE A 60 -6.74 2.15 4.30
N ILE A 61 -5.48 2.41 4.63
CA ILE A 61 -4.92 3.77 4.66
C ILE A 61 -4.94 4.39 3.25
N LEU A 62 -4.41 3.66 2.26
CA LEU A 62 -4.35 4.10 0.87
C LEU A 62 -5.74 4.27 0.26
N TYR A 63 -6.69 3.38 0.60
CA TYR A 63 -8.09 3.50 0.23
C TYR A 63 -8.68 4.82 0.72
N THR A 64 -8.50 5.13 2.00
CA THR A 64 -9.09 6.33 2.61
C THR A 64 -8.57 7.61 1.97
N LEU A 65 -7.26 7.66 1.72
CA LEU A 65 -6.60 8.81 1.08
C LEU A 65 -7.05 8.96 -0.38
N ALA A 66 -7.02 7.87 -1.15
CA ALA A 66 -7.43 7.87 -2.55
C ALA A 66 -8.92 8.18 -2.73
N TYR A 67 -9.78 7.67 -1.84
CA TYR A 67 -11.20 8.00 -1.83
C TYR A 67 -11.44 9.49 -1.60
N ARG A 68 -10.73 10.08 -0.63
CA ARG A 68 -10.81 11.52 -0.34
C ARG A 68 -10.34 12.35 -1.53
N ASP A 69 -9.28 11.94 -2.22
CA ASP A 69 -8.79 12.62 -3.42
C ASP A 69 -9.79 12.50 -4.58
N GLY A 70 -10.34 11.31 -4.80
CA GLY A 70 -11.39 11.06 -5.78
C GLY A 70 -12.64 11.91 -5.53
N TYR A 71 -13.07 12.02 -4.27
CA TYR A 71 -14.20 12.86 -3.86
C TYR A 71 -13.94 14.34 -4.15
N ARG A 72 -12.69 14.81 -4.15
CA ARG A 72 -12.33 16.20 -4.45
C ARG A 72 -12.18 16.50 -5.95
N THR A 73 -12.29 15.49 -6.81
CA THR A 73 -12.16 15.63 -8.27
C THR A 73 -13.48 15.85 -8.98
N ALA A 74 -13.49 16.74 -9.98
CA ALA A 74 -14.68 17.09 -10.75
C ALA A 74 -14.99 16.10 -11.89
N GLU A 75 -13.94 15.53 -12.50
CA GLU A 75 -14.04 14.58 -13.61
C GLU A 75 -13.06 13.42 -13.39
N TYR A 76 -13.54 12.19 -13.56
CA TYR A 76 -12.68 11.02 -13.45
C TYR A 76 -11.79 10.87 -14.68
N ARG A 77 -10.47 10.88 -14.47
CA ARG A 77 -9.48 10.62 -15.51
C ARG A 77 -8.44 9.65 -14.96
N TYR A 78 -8.48 8.40 -15.41
CA TYR A 78 -7.57 7.35 -14.93
C TYR A 78 -6.08 7.74 -15.03
N ARG A 79 -5.70 8.46 -16.09
CA ARG A 79 -4.32 8.95 -16.31
C ARG A 79 -3.81 9.88 -15.22
N ASP A 80 -4.71 10.61 -14.56
CA ASP A 80 -4.35 11.55 -13.48
C ASP A 80 -3.99 10.80 -12.18
N ILE A 81 -4.27 9.49 -12.11
CA ILE A 81 -3.87 8.58 -11.02
C ILE A 81 -2.68 7.72 -11.48
N ALA A 82 -2.79 7.11 -12.66
CA ALA A 82 -1.86 6.08 -13.10
C ALA A 82 -0.43 6.61 -13.26
N TYR A 83 -0.23 7.79 -13.86
CA TYR A 83 1.12 8.33 -14.04
C TYR A 83 1.79 8.75 -12.72
N PRO A 84 1.15 9.54 -11.85
CA PRO A 84 1.73 9.87 -10.54
C PRO A 84 2.01 8.64 -9.68
N LEU A 85 1.09 7.66 -9.67
CA LEU A 85 1.25 6.42 -8.92
C LEU A 85 2.43 5.59 -9.44
N THR A 86 2.59 5.47 -10.76
CA THR A 86 3.70 4.73 -11.36
C THR A 86 5.04 5.36 -10.98
N ILE A 87 5.16 6.69 -11.04
CA ILE A 87 6.37 7.41 -10.64
C ILE A 87 6.65 7.20 -9.14
N ALA A 88 5.63 7.32 -8.30
CA ALA A 88 5.74 7.09 -6.86
C ALA A 88 6.21 5.66 -6.55
N VAL A 89 5.71 4.66 -7.27
CA VAL A 89 6.06 3.25 -7.07
C VAL A 89 7.48 2.95 -7.53
N ILE A 90 7.93 3.53 -8.64
CA ILE A 90 9.33 3.41 -9.07
C ILE A 90 10.24 4.01 -7.99
N ALA A 91 9.93 5.20 -7.48
CA ALA A 91 10.69 5.82 -6.41
C ALA A 91 10.67 4.97 -5.13
N HIS A 92 9.51 4.46 -4.72
CA HIS A 92 9.36 3.60 -3.54
C HIS A 92 10.15 2.29 -3.68
N TYR A 93 10.17 1.70 -4.87
CA TYR A 93 10.97 0.52 -5.17
C TYR A 93 12.46 0.81 -5.03
N LEU A 94 12.95 1.93 -5.59
CA LEU A 94 14.37 2.32 -5.48
C LEU A 94 14.78 2.57 -4.02
N ILE A 95 13.94 3.24 -3.24
CA ILE A 95 14.18 3.46 -1.81
C ILE A 95 14.17 2.11 -1.07
N SER A 96 13.21 1.24 -1.38
CA SER A 96 13.14 -0.10 -0.78
C SER A 96 14.38 -0.92 -1.10
N LEU A 97 14.88 -0.86 -2.34
CA LEU A 97 16.10 -1.53 -2.76
C LEU A 97 17.32 -1.01 -2.00
N ALA A 98 17.48 0.32 -1.94
CA ALA A 98 18.58 0.98 -1.22
C ALA A 98 18.59 0.61 0.27
N LEU A 99 17.40 0.44 0.87
CA LEU A 99 17.24 0.07 2.27
C LEU A 99 17.03 -1.44 2.47
N SER A 100 17.43 -2.27 1.50
CA SER A 100 17.39 -3.73 1.57
C SER A 100 16.03 -4.28 2.05
N PHE A 101 14.96 -3.71 1.51
CA PHE A 101 13.57 -4.02 1.83
C PHE A 101 13.31 -4.02 3.35
N SER A 102 13.83 -3.01 4.05
CA SER A 102 13.51 -2.80 5.45
C SER A 102 11.98 -2.74 5.65
N PRO A 103 11.41 -3.45 6.64
CA PRO A 103 9.98 -3.41 6.92
C PRO A 103 9.43 -2.01 7.13
N VAL A 104 10.22 -1.12 7.73
CA VAL A 104 9.84 0.29 7.98
C VAL A 104 9.41 1.00 6.68
N VAL A 105 10.09 0.71 5.57
CA VAL A 105 9.85 1.37 4.28
C VAL A 105 9.01 0.53 3.35
N SER A 106 9.15 -0.79 3.41
CA SER A 106 8.51 -1.73 2.47
C SER A 106 7.34 -2.52 3.09
N GLY A 107 6.99 -2.26 4.34
CA GLY A 107 5.92 -2.94 5.06
C GLY A 107 6.17 -4.45 5.16
N GLY A 108 5.16 -5.23 4.77
CA GLY A 108 5.20 -6.69 4.80
C GLY A 108 5.99 -7.36 3.67
N VAL A 109 6.60 -6.61 2.74
CA VAL A 109 7.25 -7.16 1.54
C VAL A 109 8.33 -8.18 1.87
N ARG A 110 9.24 -7.85 2.80
CA ARG A 110 10.32 -8.77 3.19
C ARG A 110 9.80 -10.05 3.82
N TYR A 111 8.72 -9.97 4.58
CA TYR A 111 8.09 -11.15 5.18
C TYR A 111 7.44 -12.04 4.12
N LEU A 112 6.71 -11.46 3.17
CA LEU A 112 6.15 -12.21 2.04
C LEU A 112 7.26 -12.86 1.20
N ALA A 113 8.32 -12.11 0.89
CA ALA A 113 9.46 -12.62 0.13
C ALA A 113 10.15 -13.78 0.84
N GLY A 114 10.38 -13.66 2.16
CA GLY A 114 10.96 -14.72 2.98
C GLY A 114 10.10 -15.98 2.98
N LEU A 115 8.77 -15.84 3.08
CA LEU A 115 7.84 -16.98 3.02
C LEU A 115 7.82 -17.67 1.67
N ILE A 116 7.87 -16.91 0.58
CA ILE A 116 7.87 -17.46 -0.79
C ILE A 116 9.21 -18.16 -1.09
N SER A 117 10.32 -17.55 -0.70
CA SER A 117 11.67 -18.01 -1.06
C SER A 117 12.19 -19.12 -0.14
N LEU A 118 12.01 -18.96 1.17
CA LEU A 118 12.61 -19.82 2.20
C LEU A 118 11.57 -20.68 2.94
N GLY A 119 10.28 -20.36 2.86
CA GLY A 119 9.21 -21.15 3.47
C GLY A 119 9.42 -21.35 4.98
N LYS A 120 9.66 -22.59 5.38
CA LYS A 120 9.87 -22.97 6.80
C LYS A 120 11.21 -22.51 7.36
N ASP A 121 12.22 -22.30 6.50
CA ASP A 121 13.56 -21.87 6.90
C ASP A 121 13.64 -20.34 7.10
N PHE A 122 12.54 -19.62 6.85
CA PHE A 122 12.49 -18.19 7.09
C PHE A 122 12.55 -17.88 8.59
N THR A 123 13.47 -17.00 8.99
CA THR A 123 13.67 -16.60 10.39
C THR A 123 13.75 -15.09 10.56
N ALA A 124 13.74 -14.62 11.82
CA ALA A 124 13.89 -13.20 12.15
C ALA A 124 15.20 -12.58 11.67
N ASN A 125 16.24 -13.40 11.49
CA ASN A 125 17.58 -12.96 11.11
C ASN A 125 17.78 -12.96 9.59
N SER A 126 16.85 -13.53 8.82
CA SER A 126 16.93 -13.57 7.37
C SER A 126 16.83 -12.16 6.79
N SER A 127 17.93 -11.68 6.21
CA SER A 127 18.02 -10.40 5.54
C SER A 127 17.54 -10.49 4.08
N ALA A 128 17.37 -9.35 3.40
CA ALA A 128 17.05 -9.36 1.97
C ALA A 128 18.12 -10.04 1.10
N LYS A 129 19.38 -10.10 1.58
CA LYS A 129 20.45 -10.83 0.90
C LYS A 129 20.25 -12.33 1.00
N ASP A 130 19.86 -12.83 2.18
CA ASP A 130 19.61 -14.26 2.42
C ASP A 130 18.35 -14.74 1.68
N ILE A 131 17.32 -13.89 1.63
CA ILE A 131 16.06 -14.17 0.92
C ILE A 131 16.23 -14.11 -0.61
N GLY A 132 17.12 -13.22 -1.08
CA GLY A 132 17.33 -12.92 -2.49
C GLY A 132 16.52 -11.71 -2.97
N PHE A 133 17.21 -10.75 -3.59
CA PHE A 133 16.58 -9.56 -4.16
C PHE A 133 15.46 -9.86 -5.18
N PRO A 134 15.56 -10.88 -6.06
CA PRO A 134 14.47 -11.22 -6.97
C PRO A 134 13.16 -11.60 -6.26
N ALA A 135 13.24 -12.35 -5.15
CA ALA A 135 12.07 -12.70 -4.36
C ALA A 135 11.46 -11.46 -3.68
N CYS A 136 12.31 -10.56 -3.17
CA CYS A 136 11.87 -9.28 -2.62
C CYS A 136 11.17 -8.41 -3.68
N SER A 137 11.72 -8.33 -4.89
CA SER A 137 11.10 -7.59 -5.99
C SER A 137 9.77 -8.21 -6.43
N GLY A 138 9.68 -9.55 -6.49
CA GLY A 138 8.44 -10.25 -6.76
C GLY A 138 7.36 -9.96 -5.71
N ALA A 139 7.70 -10.05 -4.43
CA ALA A 139 6.80 -9.70 -3.34
C ALA A 139 6.37 -8.22 -3.38
N PHE A 140 7.30 -7.31 -3.69
CA PHE A 140 7.00 -5.89 -3.87
C PHE A 140 5.99 -5.66 -5.01
N MET A 141 6.13 -6.36 -6.14
CA MET A 141 5.18 -6.28 -7.26
C MET A 141 3.80 -6.80 -6.87
N ILE A 142 3.70 -7.88 -6.08
CA ILE A 142 2.41 -8.36 -5.56
C ILE A 142 1.73 -7.27 -4.71
N TYR A 143 2.47 -6.67 -3.79
CA TYR A 143 1.98 -5.57 -2.95
C TYR A 143 1.55 -4.36 -3.78
N PHE A 144 2.35 -3.99 -4.78
CA PHE A 144 2.03 -2.91 -5.69
C PHE A 144 0.72 -3.18 -6.45
N CYS A 145 0.53 -4.37 -7.01
CA CYS A 145 -0.70 -4.72 -7.72
C CYS A 145 -1.94 -4.58 -6.81
N ILE A 146 -1.84 -5.04 -5.57
CA ILE A 146 -2.90 -4.88 -4.56
C ILE A 146 -3.18 -3.40 -4.31
N TYR A 147 -2.14 -2.61 -3.99
CA TYR A 147 -2.29 -1.20 -3.65
C TYR A 147 -2.77 -0.36 -4.83
N ALA A 148 -2.32 -0.64 -6.05
CA ALA A 148 -2.78 0.03 -7.26
C ALA A 148 -4.27 -0.23 -7.52
N GLY A 149 -4.73 -1.48 -7.32
CA GLY A 149 -6.15 -1.83 -7.39
C GLY A 149 -6.98 -1.08 -6.34
N VAL A 150 -6.50 -1.04 -5.10
CA VAL A 150 -7.15 -0.32 -3.99
C VAL A 150 -7.24 1.18 -4.27
N ILE A 151 -6.14 1.83 -4.65
CA ILE A 151 -6.10 3.27 -4.94
C ILE A 151 -7.03 3.61 -6.10
N THR A 152 -6.97 2.85 -7.20
CA THR A 152 -7.78 3.10 -8.40
C THR A 152 -9.27 2.96 -8.10
N SER A 153 -9.67 1.90 -7.40
CA SER A 153 -11.07 1.66 -7.05
C SER A 153 -11.60 2.67 -6.05
N ALA A 154 -10.83 3.00 -5.00
CA ALA A 154 -11.18 3.99 -4.00
C ALA A 154 -11.39 5.39 -4.61
N TYR A 155 -10.47 5.80 -5.49
CA TYR A 155 -10.57 7.08 -6.19
C TYR A 155 -11.84 7.15 -7.05
N TYR A 156 -12.12 6.09 -7.82
CA TYR A 156 -13.33 6.03 -8.63
C TYR A 156 -14.60 6.11 -7.78
N MET A 157 -14.63 5.43 -6.63
CA MET A 157 -15.77 5.48 -5.70
C MET A 157 -15.96 6.87 -5.10
N GLY A 158 -14.87 7.54 -4.69
CA GLY A 158 -14.93 8.92 -4.19
C GLY A 158 -15.51 9.88 -5.22
N TYR A 159 -15.04 9.78 -6.47
CA TYR A 159 -15.59 10.56 -7.59
C TYR A 159 -17.08 10.31 -7.80
N LYS A 160 -17.50 9.04 -7.83
CA LYS A 160 -18.90 8.66 -8.03
C LYS A 160 -19.78 9.21 -6.93
N LYS A 161 -19.33 9.15 -5.67
CA LYS A 161 -20.06 9.70 -4.52
C LYS A 161 -20.26 11.22 -4.66
N ARG A 162 -19.22 11.99 -5.01
CA ARG A 162 -19.36 13.43 -5.27
C ARG A 162 -20.39 13.73 -6.36
N ARG A 163 -20.39 12.95 -7.44
CA ARG A 163 -21.38 13.15 -8.52
C ARG A 163 -22.81 12.93 -8.03
N ALA A 164 -23.05 11.86 -7.27
CA ALA A 164 -24.35 11.57 -6.69
C ALA A 164 -24.82 12.73 -5.78
N ASP A 165 -23.96 13.16 -4.85
CA ASP A 165 -24.28 14.23 -3.90
C ASP A 165 -24.58 15.57 -4.61
N ARG A 166 -23.88 15.88 -5.71
CA ARG A 166 -24.17 17.06 -6.52
C ARG A 166 -25.50 16.96 -7.26
N THR A 167 -25.82 15.80 -7.82
CA THR A 167 -27.09 15.58 -8.51
C THR A 167 -28.27 15.73 -7.55
N GLU A 168 -28.17 15.20 -6.33
CA GLU A 168 -29.17 15.36 -5.27
C GLU A 168 -29.39 16.85 -4.92
N LEU A 169 -28.30 17.60 -4.72
CA LEU A 169 -28.37 19.03 -4.41
C LEU A 169 -29.00 19.86 -5.54
N THR A 170 -28.70 19.56 -6.81
CA THR A 170 -29.29 20.27 -7.95
C THR A 170 -30.73 19.82 -8.25
N GLY A 171 -31.07 18.56 -7.98
CA GLY A 171 -32.41 18.02 -8.17
C GLY A 171 -33.41 18.50 -7.11
N GLY A 172 -32.95 18.73 -5.88
CA GLY A 172 -33.78 19.29 -4.80
C GLY A 172 -34.07 20.78 -4.91
N GLN A 173 -33.41 21.51 -5.82
CA GLN A 173 -33.63 22.96 -6.05
C GLN A 173 -34.65 23.26 -7.16
N SER A 174 -35.27 22.24 -7.75
CA SER A 174 -36.24 22.37 -8.86
C SER A 174 -37.66 21.89 -8.50
N GLY A 175 -37.96 21.74 -7.20
CA GLY A 175 -39.28 21.38 -6.67
C GLY A 175 -39.91 22.50 -5.86
#